data_AF-A0A8S2WCZ7-F1
#
_entry.id   AF-A0A8S2WCZ7-F1
#
_cell.length_a   1.000
_cell.length_b   1.000
_cell.length_c   1.000
_cell.angle_alpha   90.00
_cell.angle_beta   90.00
_cell.angle_gamma   90.00
#
_symmetry.space_group_name_H-M   'P 1'
#
loop_
_entity.id
_entity.type
_entity.pdbx_description
1 polymer ?
#
loop_
_entity_poly.entity_id
_entity_poly.type
_entity_poly.pdbx_seq_one_letter_code
_entity_poly.pdbx_strand_id
1 'polypeptide(L)'
;KNGRLDRWALQLQDYEFSIKHVAGKHNCVADCLSRYPMSPPDTLVQQKLDEVCTITANPSISPPIFDSTKIKEEQLKNVKMTKMHFDLATGVKMNQYELQNDVIHKIIHRGKSILKLPYIPPNLIQPLLQAYHNHPTAGHLGVVKTWYKIRYRYFWPGMFRSIKSYVKSCQLCHEFKISRTKPAGLLKPIEQPSGILDLMRLDFIGPVPISTTGNKYILVCVDYLSKYAITCALPDCTAESAAKFFVEKVILQFGVPQQLITDNGSHFMAKLFEAVASRCGVHHIKATTYHPQTNGLTERMNATIAASIGAYVNQQQSDWDEFLPFITFAYNTSRQESTKMAPFTLMFGRDPTLPF
;
A
#
# COMPACT_ATOMS: atom_id res chain seq x y z
N LYS A 1 24.77 16.76 -14.18
CA LYS A 1 24.04 18.00 -14.53
C LYS A 1 22.74 17.58 -15.20
N ASN A 2 21.61 18.02 -14.66
CA ASN A 2 20.30 17.45 -14.99
C ASN A 2 19.75 18.18 -16.22
N GLY A 3 20.06 17.70 -17.43
CA GLY A 3 19.75 18.39 -18.69
C GLY A 3 18.25 18.66 -18.93
N ARG A 4 17.38 18.06 -18.10
CA ARG A 4 15.96 18.40 -18.04
C ARG A 4 15.72 19.77 -17.39
N LEU A 5 16.42 20.11 -16.30
CA LEU A 5 16.30 21.43 -15.66
C LEU A 5 16.91 22.53 -16.53
N ASP A 6 18.00 22.23 -17.25
CA ASP A 6 18.65 23.18 -18.15
C ASP A 6 17.76 23.59 -19.33
N ARG A 7 16.94 22.65 -19.87
CA ARG A 7 15.96 22.98 -20.92
C ARG A 7 14.83 23.87 -20.42
N TRP A 8 14.33 23.62 -19.21
CA TRP A 8 13.28 24.47 -18.63
C TRP A 8 13.83 25.85 -18.30
N ALA A 9 15.09 25.96 -17.85
CA ALA A 9 15.75 27.24 -17.63
C ALA A 9 15.92 28.04 -18.94
N LEU A 10 16.34 27.39 -20.03
CA LEU A 10 16.42 28.01 -21.35
C LEU A 10 15.05 28.48 -21.85
N GLN A 11 14.02 27.66 -21.68
CA GLN A 11 12.68 28.00 -22.15
C GLN A 11 12.01 29.11 -21.32
N LEU A 12 12.39 29.25 -20.05
CA LEU A 12 11.88 30.31 -19.17
C LEU A 12 12.64 31.63 -19.33
N GLN A 13 13.82 31.65 -19.94
CA GLN A 13 14.59 32.88 -20.19
C GLN A 13 13.88 33.86 -21.12
N ASP A 14 13.00 33.36 -22.01
CA ASP A 14 12.24 34.19 -22.94
C ASP A 14 11.06 34.92 -22.26
N TYR A 15 10.80 34.66 -20.98
CA TYR A 15 9.68 35.24 -20.23
C TYR A 15 10.18 36.09 -19.05
N GLU A 16 9.53 37.23 -18.84
CA GLU A 16 9.74 38.03 -17.64
C GLU A 16 8.73 37.58 -16.57
N PHE A 17 9.21 36.96 -15.48
CA PHE A 17 8.33 36.42 -14.44
C PHE A 17 8.84 36.70 -13.03
N SER A 18 7.91 36.69 -12.07
CA SER A 18 8.20 36.80 -10.64
C SER A 18 7.83 35.51 -9.93
N ILE A 19 8.78 34.96 -9.17
CA ILE A 19 8.55 33.75 -8.38
C ILE A 19 7.89 34.14 -7.06
N LYS A 20 6.66 33.67 -6.84
CA LYS A 20 5.94 33.87 -5.57
C LYS A 20 5.70 32.53 -4.89
N HIS A 21 5.99 32.46 -3.60
CA HIS A 21 5.74 31.28 -2.78
C HIS A 21 4.24 31.16 -2.47
N VAL A 22 3.65 30.00 -2.76
CA VAL A 22 2.26 29.66 -2.43
C VAL A 22 2.24 28.55 -1.40
N ALA A 23 1.61 28.80 -0.25
CA ALA A 23 1.44 27.79 0.79
C ALA A 23 0.67 26.57 0.26
N GLY A 24 1.14 25.36 0.58
CA GLY A 24 0.63 24.11 -0.02
C GLY A 24 -0.88 23.90 0.02
N LYS A 25 -1.57 24.40 1.07
CA LYS A 25 -3.04 24.36 1.17
C LYS A 25 -3.78 25.11 0.06
N HIS A 26 -3.13 26.08 -0.57
CA HIS A 26 -3.67 26.89 -1.67
C HIS A 26 -3.04 26.54 -3.02
N ASN A 27 -2.08 25.60 -3.03
CA ASN A 27 -1.42 25.12 -4.26
C ASN A 27 -2.05 23.81 -4.74
N CYS A 28 -3.39 23.80 -4.84
CA CYS A 28 -4.18 22.64 -5.24
C CYS A 28 -3.92 22.17 -6.69
N VAL A 29 -3.36 23.04 -7.53
CA VAL A 29 -3.03 22.72 -8.93
C VAL A 29 -1.72 21.91 -9.02
N ALA A 30 -0.75 22.09 -8.13
CA ALA A 30 0.54 21.39 -8.24
C ALA A 30 0.47 19.87 -8.00
N ASP A 31 -0.63 19.35 -7.41
CA ASP A 31 -0.81 17.92 -7.16
C ASP A 31 -1.26 17.14 -8.41
N CYS A 32 -1.67 17.82 -9.49
CA CYS A 32 -2.16 17.18 -10.70
C CYS A 32 -1.06 16.50 -11.55
N LEU A 33 0.21 16.88 -11.40
CA LEU A 33 1.33 16.35 -12.19
C LEU A 33 1.95 15.05 -11.64
N SER A 34 1.43 14.51 -10.52
CA SER A 34 1.81 13.18 -10.01
C SER A 34 1.03 12.03 -10.65
N ARG A 35 0.03 12.34 -11.49
CA ARG A 35 -0.80 11.36 -12.21
C ARG A 35 -0.55 11.49 -13.70
N TYR A 36 0.16 10.51 -14.26
CA TYR A 36 0.37 10.39 -15.70
C TYR A 36 -0.92 9.85 -16.35
N PRO A 37 -1.53 10.51 -17.35
CA PRO A 37 -2.56 9.89 -18.18
C PRO A 37 -1.92 9.21 -19.41
N MET A 38 -2.06 7.89 -19.55
CA MET A 38 -1.80 7.18 -20.81
C MET A 38 -3.13 6.68 -21.36
N SER A 39 -3.51 7.14 -22.55
CA SER A 39 -4.43 6.44 -23.44
C SER A 39 -3.59 5.67 -24.48
N PRO A 40 -3.97 4.45 -24.90
CA PRO A 40 -3.43 3.84 -26.12
C PRO A 40 -4.54 3.53 -27.15
N PRO A 41 -4.22 3.08 -28.38
CA PRO A 41 -3.24 3.59 -29.34
C PRO A 41 -3.81 3.65 -30.79
N ASP A 42 -3.09 4.23 -31.76
CA ASP A 42 -3.09 3.83 -33.19
C ASP A 42 -1.82 4.43 -33.83
N THR A 43 -0.84 3.64 -34.30
CA THR A 43 -0.78 3.19 -35.70
C THR A 43 0.18 1.99 -35.80
N LEU A 44 -0.22 1.02 -36.62
CA LEU A 44 0.49 -0.20 -37.01
C LEU A 44 1.88 0.07 -37.60
N VAL A 45 2.91 -0.62 -37.10
CA VAL A 45 4.03 -1.11 -37.92
C VAL A 45 4.31 -2.56 -37.52
N GLN A 46 4.03 -3.48 -38.44
CA GLN A 46 4.46 -4.87 -38.39
C GLN A 46 5.98 -4.96 -38.43
N GLN A 47 6.58 -5.71 -37.51
CA GLN A 47 7.82 -6.44 -37.78
C GLN A 47 7.97 -7.64 -36.82
N LYS A 48 7.81 -8.82 -37.42
CA LYS A 48 8.28 -10.19 -37.09
C LYS A 48 8.37 -10.62 -35.62
N LEU A 49 7.53 -11.60 -35.30
CA LEU A 49 7.76 -12.57 -34.22
C LEU A 49 9.01 -13.39 -34.55
N ASP A 50 9.98 -13.40 -33.64
CA ASP A 50 10.89 -14.52 -33.45
C ASP A 50 11.24 -14.65 -31.95
N GLU A 51 11.20 -15.89 -31.48
CA GLU A 51 11.72 -16.45 -30.23
C GLU A 51 11.05 -16.10 -28.88
N VAL A 52 10.25 -17.06 -28.41
CA VAL A 52 9.84 -17.24 -27.01
C VAL A 52 11.09 -17.42 -26.13
N CYS A 53 11.54 -16.34 -25.51
CA CYS A 53 12.57 -16.40 -24.47
C CYS A 53 11.88 -16.65 -23.12
N THR A 54 11.96 -17.87 -22.61
CA THR A 54 11.65 -18.20 -21.21
C THR A 54 12.51 -17.34 -20.28
N ILE A 55 11.93 -16.28 -19.71
CA ILE A 55 12.60 -15.48 -18.68
C ILE A 55 12.62 -16.30 -17.39
N THR A 56 13.68 -17.09 -17.24
CA THR A 56 14.14 -17.46 -15.90
C THR A 56 14.59 -16.18 -15.22
N ALA A 57 13.93 -15.82 -14.12
CA ALA A 57 14.25 -14.64 -13.33
C ALA A 57 15.62 -14.79 -12.65
N ASN A 58 16.70 -14.55 -13.40
CA ASN A 58 17.94 -14.09 -12.83
C ASN A 58 17.87 -12.56 -12.79
N PRO A 59 17.63 -11.95 -11.62
CA PRO A 59 17.65 -10.49 -11.53
C PRO A 59 19.06 -10.05 -11.94
N SER A 60 19.16 -9.29 -13.03
CA SER A 60 20.41 -8.67 -13.47
C SER A 60 21.02 -7.90 -12.29
N ILE A 61 22.02 -8.51 -11.66
CA ILE A 61 22.66 -7.98 -10.47
C ILE A 61 23.56 -6.85 -10.95
N SER A 62 23.17 -5.60 -10.71
CA SER A 62 24.09 -4.46 -10.82
C SER A 62 25.42 -4.78 -10.12
N PRO A 63 26.58 -4.43 -10.69
CA PRO A 63 27.88 -4.83 -10.17
C PRO A 63 28.02 -4.47 -8.68
N PRO A 64 28.73 -5.32 -7.90
CA PRO A 64 28.97 -5.05 -6.49
C PRO A 64 29.71 -3.72 -6.31
N ILE A 65 29.38 -3.01 -5.22
CA ILE A 65 29.88 -1.66 -4.95
C ILE A 65 31.36 -1.70 -4.55
N PHE A 66 31.79 -2.80 -3.95
CA PHE A 66 33.17 -3.08 -3.62
C PHE A 66 33.62 -4.30 -4.42
N ASP A 67 34.83 -4.21 -4.96
CA ASP A 67 35.54 -5.36 -5.47
C ASP A 67 35.99 -6.28 -4.31
N SER A 68 36.35 -7.51 -4.64
CA SER A 68 36.84 -8.48 -3.66
C SER A 68 38.14 -8.02 -2.99
N THR A 69 38.99 -7.29 -3.71
CA THR A 69 40.24 -6.70 -3.21
C THR A 69 39.99 -5.73 -2.07
N LYS A 70 39.06 -4.77 -2.21
CA LYS A 70 38.74 -3.82 -1.16
C LYS A 70 38.12 -4.49 0.07
N ILE A 71 37.25 -5.48 -0.15
CA ILE A 71 36.65 -6.24 0.96
C ILE A 71 37.75 -6.99 1.71
N LYS A 72 38.65 -7.69 1.01
CA LYS A 72 39.80 -8.40 1.59
C LYS A 72 40.66 -7.48 2.45
N GLU A 73 41.09 -6.35 1.89
CA GLU A 73 41.94 -5.38 2.60
C GLU A 73 41.29 -4.92 3.92
N GLU A 74 40.00 -4.58 3.90
CA GLU A 74 39.29 -4.11 5.09
C GLU A 74 38.97 -5.26 6.08
N GLN A 75 38.81 -6.50 5.62
CA GLN A 75 38.71 -7.67 6.49
C GLN A 75 40.02 -7.87 7.26
N LEU A 76 41.17 -7.78 6.59
CA LEU A 76 42.48 -8.00 7.21
C LEU A 76 42.90 -6.90 8.20
N LYS A 77 42.30 -5.71 8.11
CA LYS A 77 42.46 -4.64 9.12
C LYS A 77 41.68 -4.92 10.41
N ASN A 78 40.66 -5.78 10.37
CA ASN A 78 39.84 -6.08 11.54
C ASN A 78 40.38 -7.31 12.27
N VAL A 79 40.92 -7.13 13.48
CA VAL A 79 41.55 -8.20 14.29
C VAL A 79 40.75 -9.52 14.33
N LYS A 80 39.42 -9.46 14.50
CA LYS A 80 38.57 -10.66 14.55
C LYS A 80 38.46 -11.36 13.19
N MET A 81 38.35 -10.58 12.13
CA MET A 81 38.24 -11.11 10.77
C MET A 81 39.61 -11.59 10.26
N THR A 82 40.72 -10.96 10.64
CA THR A 82 42.08 -11.43 10.35
C THR A 82 42.34 -12.81 10.94
N LYS A 83 41.93 -13.02 12.21
CA LYS A 83 42.01 -14.34 12.85
C LYS A 83 41.17 -15.38 12.10
N MET A 84 39.91 -15.03 11.79
CA MET A 84 39.01 -15.90 11.02
C MET A 84 39.56 -16.22 9.63
N HIS A 85 40.20 -15.26 8.97
CA HIS A 85 40.84 -15.44 7.67
C HIS A 85 41.98 -16.46 7.78
N PHE A 86 42.87 -16.29 8.77
CA PHE A 86 43.98 -17.23 9.02
C PHE A 86 43.48 -18.64 9.34
N ASP A 87 42.47 -18.78 10.21
CA ASP A 87 41.89 -20.08 10.56
C ASP A 87 41.32 -20.78 9.32
N LEU A 88 40.55 -20.05 8.49
CA LEU A 88 39.98 -20.60 7.24
C LEU A 88 41.08 -20.93 6.21
N ALA A 89 42.13 -20.12 6.10
CA ALA A 89 43.24 -20.34 5.18
C ALA A 89 44.12 -21.54 5.58
N THR A 90 44.23 -21.81 6.89
CA THR A 90 44.97 -22.97 7.44
C THR A 90 44.15 -24.25 7.50
N GLY A 91 42.90 -24.23 7.00
CA GLY A 91 42.05 -25.42 6.87
C GLY A 91 41.15 -25.71 8.06
N VAL A 92 41.02 -24.78 9.03
CA VAL A 92 40.06 -24.91 10.12
C VAL A 92 38.64 -24.81 9.55
N LYS A 93 37.87 -25.89 9.66
CA LYS A 93 36.49 -25.94 9.15
C LYS A 93 35.55 -25.08 10.01
N MET A 94 34.85 -24.13 9.38
CA MET A 94 33.77 -23.37 10.00
C MET A 94 32.45 -23.60 9.24
N ASN A 95 31.46 -24.23 9.87
CA ASN A 95 30.22 -24.66 9.20
C ASN A 95 29.43 -23.54 8.51
N GLN A 96 29.64 -22.28 8.91
CA GLN A 96 28.85 -21.15 8.40
C GLN A 96 29.68 -20.16 7.58
N TYR A 97 30.99 -20.39 7.43
CA TYR A 97 31.90 -19.45 6.78
C TYR A 97 32.91 -20.20 5.91
N GLU A 98 33.28 -19.61 4.78
CA GLU A 98 34.30 -20.14 3.90
C GLU A 98 35.13 -19.02 3.28
N LEU A 99 36.31 -19.36 2.79
CA LEU A 99 37.15 -18.45 2.02
C LEU A 99 36.88 -18.65 0.53
N GLN A 100 36.52 -17.57 -0.17
CA GLN A 100 36.36 -17.56 -1.62
C GLN A 100 37.06 -16.32 -2.18
N ASN A 101 38.02 -16.52 -3.08
CA ASN A 101 38.87 -15.46 -3.63
C ASN A 101 39.51 -14.59 -2.53
N ASP A 102 40.07 -15.23 -1.51
CA ASP A 102 40.66 -14.60 -0.31
C ASP A 102 39.73 -13.72 0.54
N VAL A 103 38.42 -13.76 0.28
CA VAL A 103 37.41 -13.03 1.06
C VAL A 103 36.59 -14.02 1.88
N ILE A 104 36.36 -13.68 3.15
CA ILE A 104 35.48 -14.47 4.01
C ILE A 104 34.03 -14.30 3.53
N HIS A 105 33.36 -15.40 3.21
CA HIS A 105 31.95 -15.45 2.84
C HIS A 105 31.12 -16.17 3.90
N LYS A 106 29.88 -15.72 4.08
CA LYS A 106 28.85 -16.40 4.87
C LYS A 106 28.10 -17.38 3.99
N ILE A 107 28.00 -18.63 4.45
CA ILE A 107 27.17 -19.66 3.83
C ILE A 107 25.75 -19.53 4.37
N ILE A 108 24.77 -19.34 3.49
CA ILE A 108 23.35 -19.25 3.81
C ILE A 108 22.59 -20.31 3.00
N HIS A 109 22.02 -21.28 3.71
CA HIS A 109 21.15 -22.29 3.12
C HIS A 109 19.73 -21.74 2.96
N ARG A 110 19.17 -21.85 1.76
CA ARG A 110 17.79 -21.49 1.43
C ARG A 110 17.13 -22.62 0.65
N GLY A 111 16.52 -23.55 1.37
CA GLY A 111 15.99 -24.78 0.77
C GLY A 111 17.13 -25.55 0.10
N LYS A 112 16.99 -25.85 -1.20
CA LYS A 112 18.02 -26.52 -2.01
C LYS A 112 19.16 -25.60 -2.49
N SER A 113 19.02 -24.28 -2.33
CA SER A 113 20.00 -23.30 -2.80
C SER A 113 20.97 -22.86 -1.69
N ILE A 114 22.25 -22.70 -2.04
CA ILE A 114 23.29 -22.20 -1.14
C ILE A 114 23.73 -20.84 -1.66
N LEU A 115 23.61 -19.80 -0.82
CA LEU A 115 24.12 -18.47 -1.10
C LEU A 115 25.42 -18.26 -0.33
N LYS A 116 26.46 -17.82 -1.03
CA LYS A 116 27.75 -17.44 -0.46
C LYS A 116 27.87 -15.92 -0.56
N LEU A 117 27.74 -15.23 0.58
CA LEU A 117 27.71 -13.77 0.61
C LEU A 117 28.98 -13.23 1.26
N PRO A 118 29.72 -12.29 0.63
CA PRO A 118 30.90 -11.69 1.25
C PRO A 118 30.54 -11.06 2.60
N TYR A 119 31.35 -11.38 3.62
CA TYR A 119 31.21 -10.81 4.95
C TYR A 119 31.79 -9.40 4.96
N ILE A 120 30.94 -8.39 4.99
CA ILE A 120 31.32 -6.99 5.00
C ILE A 120 31.88 -6.57 6.37
N PRO A 121 33.12 -6.02 6.42
CA PRO A 121 33.72 -5.48 7.64
C PRO A 121 33.03 -4.18 8.07
N PRO A 122 33.07 -3.81 9.38
CA PRO A 122 32.35 -2.66 9.92
C PRO A 122 32.53 -1.33 9.16
N ASN A 123 33.76 -1.05 8.71
CA ASN A 123 34.11 0.20 8.01
C ASN A 123 33.40 0.34 6.65
N LEU A 124 33.05 -0.77 6.00
CA LEU A 124 32.39 -0.75 4.69
C LEU A 124 30.86 -0.72 4.80
N ILE A 125 30.29 -0.95 5.99
CA ILE A 125 28.83 -0.99 6.18
C ILE A 125 28.20 0.37 5.89
N GLN A 126 28.74 1.46 6.42
CA GLN A 126 28.12 2.78 6.28
C GLN A 126 28.15 3.29 4.82
N PRO A 127 29.28 3.18 4.08
CA PRO A 127 29.30 3.47 2.65
C PRO A 127 28.35 2.58 1.82
N LEU A 128 28.22 1.30 2.18
CA LEU A 128 27.28 0.38 1.54
C LEU A 128 25.82 0.85 1.73
N LEU A 129 25.46 1.23 2.96
CA LEU A 129 24.12 1.72 3.28
C LEU A 129 23.80 3.02 2.56
N GLN A 130 24.77 3.95 2.48
CA GLN A 130 24.64 5.17 1.68
C GLN A 130 24.32 4.87 0.23
N ALA A 131 25.02 3.94 -0.40
CA ALA A 131 24.79 3.62 -1.80
C ALA A 131 23.45 2.91 -2.05
N TYR A 132 23.02 2.00 -1.17
CA TYR A 132 21.75 1.28 -1.32
C TYR A 132 20.51 2.02 -0.80
N HIS A 133 20.68 3.18 -0.17
CA HIS A 133 19.57 4.02 0.31
C HIS A 133 19.57 5.42 -0.31
N ASN A 134 20.69 6.14 -0.28
CA ASN A 134 20.78 7.56 -0.65
C ASN A 134 21.01 7.78 -2.15
N HIS A 135 21.58 6.80 -2.86
CA HIS A 135 21.86 6.97 -4.30
C HIS A 135 20.56 7.28 -5.07
N PRO A 136 20.56 8.14 -6.10
CA PRO A 136 19.35 8.48 -6.85
C PRO A 136 18.58 7.26 -7.38
N THR A 137 19.28 6.23 -7.84
CA THR A 137 18.67 4.96 -8.28
C THR A 137 18.20 4.07 -7.13
N ALA A 138 18.66 4.32 -5.91
CA ALA A 138 18.20 3.66 -4.70
C ALA A 138 16.89 4.28 -4.17
N GLY A 139 16.69 5.59 -4.38
CA GLY A 139 15.41 6.29 -4.24
C GLY A 139 14.92 6.46 -2.80
N HIS A 140 15.81 6.48 -1.80
CA HIS A 140 15.43 6.62 -0.39
C HIS A 140 14.33 5.64 0.04
N LEU A 141 14.32 4.41 -0.48
CA LEU A 141 13.22 3.47 -0.20
C LEU A 141 13.20 3.01 1.27
N GLY A 142 12.05 2.48 1.71
CA GLY A 142 11.87 2.03 3.10
C GLY A 142 12.72 0.81 3.47
N VAL A 143 12.82 0.55 4.78
CA VAL A 143 13.70 -0.48 5.39
C VAL A 143 13.64 -1.82 4.66
N VAL A 144 12.43 -2.33 4.40
CA VAL A 144 12.24 -3.64 3.74
C VAL A 144 12.81 -3.63 2.32
N LYS A 145 12.53 -2.59 1.53
CA LYS A 145 13.02 -2.49 0.15
C LYS A 145 14.55 -2.38 0.11
N THR A 146 15.15 -1.58 1.00
CA THR A 146 16.62 -1.50 1.13
C THR A 146 17.22 -2.85 1.55
N TRP A 147 16.61 -3.55 2.49
CA TRP A 147 17.06 -4.89 2.89
C TRP A 147 17.00 -5.90 1.73
N TYR A 148 15.92 -5.92 0.95
CA TYR A 148 15.81 -6.82 -0.21
C TYR A 148 16.89 -6.58 -1.27
N LYS A 149 17.36 -5.33 -1.44
CA LYS A 149 18.47 -5.01 -2.34
C LYS A 149 19.81 -5.55 -1.85
N ILE A 150 20.03 -5.58 -0.53
CA ILE A 150 21.33 -5.95 0.07
C ILE A 150 21.41 -7.46 0.38
N ARG A 151 20.32 -8.08 0.83
CA ARG A 151 20.29 -9.42 1.47
C ARG A 151 20.78 -10.59 0.63
N TYR A 152 20.95 -10.39 -0.67
CA TYR A 152 21.40 -11.39 -1.63
C TYR A 152 22.82 -11.14 -2.13
N ARG A 153 23.46 -10.06 -1.69
CA ARG A 153 24.76 -9.60 -2.16
C ARG A 153 25.81 -9.56 -1.06
N TYR A 154 25.38 -9.31 0.18
CA TYR A 154 26.31 -9.05 1.30
C TYR A 154 25.77 -9.64 2.60
N PHE A 155 26.68 -9.85 3.54
CA PHE A 155 26.35 -10.26 4.90
C PHE A 155 27.17 -9.49 5.94
N TRP A 156 26.55 -9.16 7.07
CA TRP A 156 27.23 -8.84 8.32
C TRP A 156 26.30 -9.15 9.51
N PRO A 157 26.84 -9.43 10.71
CA PRO A 157 26.02 -9.63 11.91
C PRO A 157 25.14 -8.41 12.21
N GLY A 158 23.85 -8.65 12.45
CA GLY A 158 22.90 -7.57 12.72
C GLY A 158 22.49 -6.74 11.51
N MET A 159 22.74 -7.21 10.27
CA MET A 159 22.44 -6.50 9.02
C MET A 159 21.09 -5.79 8.97
N PHE A 160 20.01 -6.49 9.30
CA PHE A 160 18.67 -5.88 9.29
C PHE A 160 18.54 -4.74 10.31
N ARG A 161 19.12 -4.88 11.50
CA ARG A 161 19.12 -3.85 12.55
C ARG A 161 19.91 -2.62 12.10
N SER A 162 21.09 -2.80 11.50
CA SER A 162 21.89 -1.71 10.94
C SER A 162 21.14 -0.95 9.84
N ILE A 163 20.53 -1.68 8.89
CA ILE A 163 19.73 -1.08 7.80
C ILE A 163 18.54 -0.31 8.38
N LYS A 164 17.81 -0.91 9.33
CA LYS A 164 16.67 -0.27 9.98
C LYS A 164 17.08 1.01 10.69
N SER A 165 18.19 0.99 11.44
CA SER A 165 18.71 2.16 12.15
C SER A 165 19.07 3.27 11.16
N TYR A 166 19.83 2.93 10.11
CA TYR A 166 20.29 3.88 9.11
C TYR A 166 19.15 4.55 8.33
N VAL A 167 18.18 3.76 7.85
CA VAL A 167 17.01 4.30 7.14
C VAL A 167 16.16 5.18 8.06
N LYS A 168 16.05 4.85 9.34
CA LYS A 168 15.32 5.67 10.33
C LYS A 168 16.04 6.97 10.69
N SER A 169 17.37 6.98 10.67
CA SER A 169 18.18 8.18 10.93
C SER A 169 18.41 9.04 9.70
N CYS A 170 17.86 8.69 8.53
CA CYS A 170 18.03 9.46 7.30
C CYS A 170 17.23 10.77 7.38
N GLN A 171 17.93 11.90 7.42
CA GLN A 171 17.34 13.24 7.49
C GLN A 171 16.40 13.53 6.30
N LEU A 172 16.82 13.24 5.07
CA LEU A 172 15.97 13.40 3.88
C LEU A 172 14.70 12.56 3.94
N CYS A 173 14.76 11.35 4.52
CA CYS A 173 13.55 10.57 4.76
C CYS A 173 12.65 11.19 5.83
N HIS A 174 13.23 11.83 6.85
CA HIS A 174 12.46 12.46 7.92
C HIS A 174 11.76 13.73 7.44
N GLU A 175 12.44 14.53 6.62
CA GLU A 175 11.93 15.79 6.08
C GLU A 175 10.86 15.58 5.00
N PHE A 176 11.07 14.63 4.08
CA PHE A 176 10.22 14.50 2.90
C PHE A 176 9.22 13.32 2.95
N LYS A 177 9.39 12.34 3.85
CA LYS A 177 8.37 11.28 3.98
C LYS A 177 7.37 11.62 5.05
N ILE A 178 6.11 11.65 4.62
CA ILE A 178 4.94 11.74 5.50
C ILE A 178 5.01 10.58 6.52
N SER A 179 5.15 10.93 7.80
CA SER A 179 5.03 9.98 8.91
C SER A 179 3.64 9.32 8.85
N ARG A 180 3.60 8.02 8.55
CA ARG A 180 2.36 7.20 8.63
C ARG A 180 2.09 6.70 10.05
N THR A 181 3.01 6.94 10.99
CA THR A 181 2.80 6.68 12.41
C THR A 181 1.89 7.75 13.00
N LYS A 182 0.60 7.44 13.05
CA LYS A 182 -0.38 8.15 13.88
C LYS A 182 0.10 8.10 15.35
N PRO A 183 -0.13 9.15 16.16
CA PRO A 183 0.27 9.15 17.56
C PRO A 183 -0.34 7.95 18.30
N ALA A 184 0.41 7.39 19.24
CA ALA A 184 -0.02 6.30 20.10
C ALA A 184 -1.07 6.82 21.10
N GLY A 185 -2.35 6.76 20.73
CA GLY A 185 -3.44 6.79 21.69
C GLY A 185 -3.67 5.40 22.28
N LEU A 186 -4.18 5.32 23.50
CA LEU A 186 -4.73 4.09 24.05
C LEU A 186 -5.80 3.59 23.08
N LEU A 187 -5.52 2.46 22.44
CA LEU A 187 -6.47 1.76 21.59
C LEU A 187 -7.64 1.35 22.48
N LYS A 188 -8.81 1.97 22.31
CA LYS A 188 -10.09 1.38 22.72
C LYS A 188 -10.61 0.58 21.53
N PRO A 189 -10.23 -0.71 21.37
CA PRO A 189 -10.83 -1.54 20.34
C PRO A 189 -12.34 -1.48 20.50
N ILE A 190 -13.05 -1.23 19.39
CA ILE A 190 -14.46 -1.53 19.33
C ILE A 190 -14.56 -3.02 19.63
N GLU A 191 -15.30 -3.37 20.68
CA GLU A 191 -15.55 -4.77 21.02
C GLU A 191 -16.15 -5.44 19.79
N GLN A 192 -15.67 -6.64 19.47
CA GLN A 192 -16.18 -7.36 18.32
C GLN A 192 -17.67 -7.60 18.54
N PRO A 193 -18.55 -7.19 17.60
CA PRO A 193 -19.99 -7.45 17.73
C PRO A 193 -20.25 -8.95 17.91
N SER A 194 -21.26 -9.27 18.72
CA SER A 194 -21.59 -10.65 19.09
C SER A 194 -22.54 -11.32 18.09
N GLY A 195 -23.28 -10.51 17.33
CA GLY A 195 -24.25 -10.91 16.33
C GLY A 195 -24.17 -10.10 15.04
N ILE A 196 -24.87 -10.59 14.03
CA ILE A 196 -25.07 -9.91 12.75
C ILE A 196 -25.98 -8.69 13.00
N LEU A 197 -25.66 -7.54 12.41
CA LEU A 197 -26.34 -6.25 12.59
C LEU A 197 -26.18 -5.62 13.99
N ASP A 198 -25.42 -6.21 14.91
CA ASP A 198 -25.09 -5.53 16.17
C ASP A 198 -24.37 -4.20 15.91
N LEU A 199 -23.48 -4.19 14.92
CA LEU A 199 -22.71 -3.02 14.56
C LEU A 199 -22.54 -2.92 13.05
N MET A 200 -23.04 -1.84 12.47
CA MET A 200 -22.82 -1.51 11.07
C MET A 200 -22.03 -0.22 10.91
N ARG A 201 -21.39 -0.05 9.75
CA ARG A 201 -20.79 1.23 9.34
C ARG A 201 -21.40 1.70 8.04
N LEU A 202 -21.69 2.99 7.96
CA LEU A 202 -22.11 3.66 6.73
C LEU A 202 -21.08 4.74 6.34
N ASP A 203 -20.66 4.73 5.08
CA ASP A 203 -19.57 5.59 4.57
C ASP A 203 -19.78 5.97 3.10
N PHE A 204 -19.34 7.17 2.71
CA PHE A 204 -19.36 7.61 1.32
C PHE A 204 -17.98 7.43 0.68
N ILE A 205 -17.95 6.86 -0.53
CA ILE A 205 -16.79 6.83 -1.40
C ILE A 205 -17.02 7.84 -2.52
N GLY A 206 -16.08 8.78 -2.68
CA GLY A 206 -16.07 9.70 -3.81
C GLY A 206 -15.50 11.08 -3.47
N PRO A 207 -15.63 12.05 -4.41
CA PRO A 207 -16.25 11.88 -5.72
C PRO A 207 -15.43 10.94 -6.63
N VAL A 208 -16.13 10.09 -7.39
CA VAL A 208 -15.59 9.27 -8.48
C VAL A 208 -16.01 9.88 -9.84
N PRO A 209 -15.46 9.42 -10.99
CA PRO A 209 -15.92 9.90 -12.30
C PRO A 209 -17.44 9.80 -12.43
N ILE A 210 -18.04 10.79 -13.09
CA ILE A 210 -19.50 10.84 -13.25
C ILE A 210 -19.91 9.72 -14.20
N SER A 211 -20.86 8.88 -13.78
CA SER A 211 -21.40 7.84 -14.64
C SER A 211 -22.34 8.38 -15.71
N THR A 212 -22.70 7.55 -16.69
CA THR A 212 -23.71 7.87 -17.72
C THR A 212 -25.07 8.24 -17.12
N THR A 213 -25.42 7.66 -15.97
CA THR A 213 -26.67 7.98 -15.26
C THR A 213 -26.54 9.16 -14.29
N GLY A 214 -25.36 9.77 -14.20
CA GLY A 214 -25.11 10.99 -13.39
C GLY A 214 -24.64 10.72 -11.96
N ASN A 215 -24.32 9.47 -11.60
CA ASN A 215 -23.81 9.14 -10.29
C ASN A 215 -22.35 9.55 -10.13
N LYS A 216 -21.95 9.99 -8.94
CA LYS A 216 -20.55 10.37 -8.62
C LYS A 216 -20.12 10.00 -7.21
N TYR A 217 -20.98 9.35 -6.44
CA TYR A 217 -20.69 8.85 -5.11
C TYR A 217 -21.18 7.40 -4.98
N ILE A 218 -20.52 6.65 -4.11
CA ILE A 218 -20.96 5.32 -3.71
C ILE A 218 -21.19 5.37 -2.21
N LEU A 219 -22.42 5.09 -1.78
CA LEU A 219 -22.72 4.90 -0.37
C LEU A 219 -22.57 3.42 -0.04
N VAL A 220 -21.79 3.12 1.00
CA VAL A 220 -21.48 1.75 1.41
C VAL A 220 -21.88 1.55 2.87
N CYS A 221 -22.70 0.53 3.12
CA CYS A 221 -23.00 0.04 4.46
C CYS A 221 -22.40 -1.35 4.66
N VAL A 222 -21.82 -1.61 5.83
CA VAL A 222 -21.09 -2.84 6.12
C VAL A 222 -21.45 -3.35 7.49
N ASP A 223 -21.79 -4.63 7.58
CA ASP A 223 -21.89 -5.32 8.86
C ASP A 223 -20.50 -5.68 9.40
N TYR A 224 -20.20 -5.33 10.66
CA TYR A 224 -18.87 -5.54 11.23
C TYR A 224 -18.54 -7.02 11.47
N LEU A 225 -19.53 -7.89 11.71
CA LEU A 225 -19.27 -9.30 12.02
C LEU A 225 -19.03 -10.11 10.73
N SER A 226 -20.03 -10.16 9.87
CA SER A 226 -20.05 -10.91 8.61
C SER A 226 -19.16 -10.28 7.53
N LYS A 227 -18.88 -8.97 7.64
CA LYS A 227 -18.27 -8.14 6.58
C LYS A 227 -19.15 -7.98 5.35
N TYR A 228 -20.45 -8.26 5.45
CA TYR A 228 -21.37 -8.14 4.32
C TYR A 228 -21.53 -6.67 3.93
N ALA A 229 -21.33 -6.37 2.66
CA ALA A 229 -21.38 -5.02 2.11
C ALA A 229 -22.70 -4.80 1.33
N ILE A 230 -23.27 -3.62 1.52
CA ILE A 230 -24.44 -3.11 0.80
C ILE A 230 -24.01 -1.79 0.17
N THR A 231 -24.19 -1.64 -1.14
CA THR A 231 -23.71 -0.46 -1.88
C THR A 231 -24.84 0.17 -2.69
N CYS A 232 -24.72 1.47 -2.95
CA CYS A 232 -25.60 2.20 -3.87
C CYS A 232 -24.83 3.35 -4.52
N ALA A 233 -25.00 3.51 -5.83
CA ALA A 233 -24.51 4.66 -6.57
C ALA A 233 -25.47 5.84 -6.39
N LEU A 234 -24.92 7.04 -6.15
CA LEU A 234 -25.69 8.25 -5.90
C LEU A 234 -25.10 9.46 -6.66
N PRO A 235 -25.95 10.39 -7.11
CA PRO A 235 -25.53 11.64 -7.75
C PRO A 235 -25.05 12.68 -6.71
N ASP A 236 -25.39 12.50 -5.44
CA ASP A 236 -25.09 13.42 -4.36
C ASP A 236 -24.67 12.70 -3.06
N CYS A 237 -24.20 13.49 -2.10
CA CYS A 237 -23.94 13.06 -0.74
C CYS A 237 -24.89 13.78 0.24
N THR A 238 -26.19 13.80 -0.01
CA THR A 238 -27.14 14.45 0.91
C THR A 238 -27.55 13.54 2.07
N ALA A 239 -28.02 14.16 3.16
CA ALA A 239 -28.60 13.44 4.28
C ALA A 239 -29.87 12.66 3.91
N GLU A 240 -30.65 13.19 2.96
CA GLU A 240 -31.86 12.55 2.46
C GLU A 240 -31.53 11.28 1.68
N SER A 241 -30.59 11.35 0.74
CA SER A 241 -30.09 10.18 0.00
C SER A 241 -29.53 9.12 0.95
N ALA A 242 -28.76 9.54 1.97
CA ALA A 242 -28.22 8.63 2.97
C ALA A 242 -29.32 7.95 3.81
N ALA A 243 -30.30 8.71 4.29
CA ALA A 243 -31.41 8.19 5.08
C ALA A 243 -32.29 7.23 4.28
N LYS A 244 -32.61 7.60 3.02
CA LYS A 244 -33.38 6.76 2.11
C LYS A 244 -32.68 5.43 1.86
N PHE A 245 -31.40 5.45 1.53
CA PHE A 245 -30.60 4.24 1.37
C PHE A 245 -30.59 3.38 2.64
N PHE A 246 -30.35 3.98 3.80
CA PHE A 246 -30.29 3.25 5.06
C PHE A 246 -31.61 2.55 5.39
N VAL A 247 -32.74 3.22 5.18
CA VAL A 247 -34.06 2.61 5.38
C VAL A 247 -34.31 1.52 4.33
N GLU A 248 -34.25 1.86 3.04
CA GLU A 248 -34.71 0.98 1.96
C GLU A 248 -33.79 -0.22 1.70
N LYS A 249 -32.49 -0.04 1.83
CA LYS A 249 -31.49 -1.05 1.45
C LYS A 249 -30.91 -1.80 2.64
N VAL A 250 -30.97 -1.23 3.84
CA VAL A 250 -30.46 -1.87 5.06
C VAL A 250 -31.63 -2.35 5.92
N ILE A 251 -32.43 -1.43 6.46
CA ILE A 251 -33.47 -1.77 7.45
C ILE A 251 -34.53 -2.68 6.86
N LEU A 252 -35.12 -2.33 5.71
CA LEU A 252 -36.22 -3.10 5.13
C LEU A 252 -35.79 -4.49 4.62
N GLN A 253 -34.51 -4.70 4.37
CA GLN A 253 -33.99 -5.94 3.80
C GLN A 253 -33.41 -6.89 4.86
N PHE A 254 -32.72 -6.33 5.86
CA PHE A 254 -31.96 -7.10 6.84
C PHE A 254 -32.48 -6.95 8.27
N GLY A 255 -33.23 -5.87 8.55
CA GLY A 255 -33.64 -5.49 9.88
C GLY A 255 -32.84 -4.31 10.45
N VAL A 256 -33.25 -3.86 11.63
CA VAL A 256 -32.66 -2.70 12.30
C VAL A 256 -31.35 -3.10 12.99
N PRO A 257 -30.21 -2.43 12.71
CA PRO A 257 -28.99 -2.66 13.45
C PRO A 257 -29.03 -2.03 14.86
N GLN A 258 -28.35 -2.64 15.84
CA GLN A 258 -28.30 -2.06 17.18
C GLN A 258 -27.50 -0.76 17.19
N GLN A 259 -26.36 -0.76 16.48
CA GLN A 259 -25.45 0.38 16.42
C GLN A 259 -25.06 0.68 14.98
N LEU A 260 -24.97 1.97 14.67
CA LEU A 260 -24.48 2.46 13.39
C LEU A 260 -23.33 3.42 13.60
N ILE A 261 -22.20 3.17 12.93
CA ILE A 261 -21.07 4.08 12.88
C ILE A 261 -21.10 4.87 11.57
N THR A 262 -20.99 6.19 11.65
CA THR A 262 -20.71 7.05 10.49
C THR A 262 -19.49 7.94 10.77
N ASP A 263 -18.95 8.57 9.74
CA ASP A 263 -18.03 9.69 9.96
C ASP A 263 -18.79 10.95 10.42
N ASN A 264 -18.03 12.02 10.72
CA ASN A 264 -18.56 13.33 11.10
C ASN A 264 -18.95 14.20 9.88
N GLY A 265 -19.21 13.59 8.71
CA GLY A 265 -19.65 14.31 7.51
C GLY A 265 -20.99 15.01 7.74
N SER A 266 -21.16 16.21 7.17
CA SER A 266 -22.38 17.03 7.34
C SER A 266 -23.66 16.28 6.93
N HIS A 267 -23.53 15.34 6.00
CA HIS A 267 -24.57 14.45 5.48
C HIS A 267 -25.14 13.52 6.55
N PHE A 268 -24.31 13.01 7.46
CA PHE A 268 -24.73 12.14 8.57
C PHE A 268 -25.02 12.93 9.86
N MET A 269 -24.52 14.17 9.94
CA MET A 269 -24.76 15.09 11.05
C MET A 269 -26.05 15.89 10.92
N ALA A 270 -26.73 15.84 9.77
CA ALA A 270 -27.99 16.52 9.58
C ALA A 270 -29.06 15.94 10.51
N LYS A 271 -29.88 16.84 11.08
CA LYS A 271 -31.01 16.47 11.97
C LYS A 271 -31.92 15.40 11.36
N LEU A 272 -32.04 15.38 10.03
CA LEU A 272 -32.80 14.38 9.29
C LEU A 272 -32.28 12.96 9.55
N PHE A 273 -30.99 12.72 9.30
CA PHE A 273 -30.42 11.37 9.41
C PHE A 273 -30.45 10.89 10.87
N GLU A 274 -30.10 11.77 11.82
CA GLU A 274 -30.15 11.48 13.25
C GLU A 274 -31.58 11.17 13.72
N ALA A 275 -32.59 11.91 13.24
CA ALA A 275 -33.99 11.65 13.55
C ALA A 275 -34.47 10.30 12.98
N VAL A 276 -34.05 9.95 11.76
CA VAL A 276 -34.39 8.65 11.15
C VAL A 276 -33.75 7.51 11.94
N ALA A 277 -32.45 7.58 12.21
CA ALA A 277 -31.73 6.56 12.99
C ALA A 277 -32.36 6.37 14.38
N SER A 278 -32.64 7.47 15.08
CA SER A 278 -33.27 7.44 16.40
C SER A 278 -34.68 6.86 16.37
N ARG A 279 -35.52 7.22 15.38
CA ARG A 279 -36.87 6.66 15.22
C ARG A 279 -36.88 5.17 14.90
N CYS A 280 -35.86 4.69 14.21
CA CYS A 280 -35.66 3.26 13.96
C CYS A 280 -35.08 2.51 15.17
N GLY A 281 -34.71 3.20 16.26
CA GLY A 281 -34.11 2.58 17.44
C GLY A 281 -32.62 2.27 17.31
N VAL A 282 -31.93 2.88 16.34
CA VAL A 282 -30.50 2.67 16.10
C VAL A 282 -29.67 3.60 16.99
N HIS A 283 -28.70 3.04 17.72
CA HIS A 283 -27.71 3.84 18.45
C HIS A 283 -26.63 4.35 17.47
N HIS A 284 -26.76 5.63 17.08
CA HIS A 284 -25.86 6.25 16.12
C HIS A 284 -24.57 6.75 16.80
N ILE A 285 -23.46 6.11 16.46
CA ILE A 285 -22.11 6.43 16.93
C ILE A 285 -21.41 7.25 15.86
N LYS A 286 -21.01 8.48 16.23
CA LYS A 286 -20.28 9.39 15.36
C LYS A 286 -18.78 9.18 15.53
N ALA A 287 -18.10 8.70 14.49
CA ALA A 287 -16.66 8.49 14.55
C ALA A 287 -15.94 9.84 14.59
N THR A 288 -15.18 10.10 15.66
CA THR A 288 -14.22 11.20 15.67
C THR A 288 -13.20 11.03 14.54
N THR A 289 -12.63 12.13 14.07
CA THR A 289 -11.69 12.22 12.93
C THR A 289 -10.43 11.35 13.08
N TYR A 290 -10.25 10.67 14.21
CA TYR A 290 -9.14 9.77 14.52
C TYR A 290 -9.58 8.53 15.32
N HIS A 291 -10.46 7.69 14.76
CA HIS A 291 -10.57 6.29 15.20
C HIS A 291 -9.83 5.32 14.25
N PRO A 292 -8.50 5.13 14.44
CA PRO A 292 -7.68 4.30 13.55
C PRO A 292 -8.14 2.83 13.44
N GLN A 293 -8.87 2.31 14.43
CA GLN A 293 -9.36 0.93 14.46
C GLN A 293 -10.63 0.74 13.62
N THR A 294 -11.57 1.68 13.73
CA THR A 294 -12.78 1.73 12.90
C THR A 294 -12.40 1.84 11.44
N ASN A 295 -11.44 2.72 11.14
CA ASN A 295 -10.94 2.98 9.80
C ASN A 295 -10.23 1.80 9.13
N GLY A 296 -9.44 0.99 9.84
CA GLY A 296 -8.63 -0.04 9.16
C GLY A 296 -9.41 -1.15 8.45
N LEU A 297 -10.59 -1.51 8.97
CA LEU A 297 -11.47 -2.50 8.34
C LEU A 297 -12.15 -1.92 7.09
N THR A 298 -12.70 -0.71 7.23
CA THR A 298 -13.46 -0.01 6.18
C THR A 298 -12.55 0.52 5.08
N GLU A 299 -11.37 1.06 5.41
CA GLU A 299 -10.37 1.52 4.44
C GLU A 299 -9.93 0.37 3.53
N ARG A 300 -9.79 -0.85 4.07
CA ARG A 300 -9.43 -2.02 3.25
C ARG A 300 -10.57 -2.46 2.35
N MET A 301 -11.80 -2.51 2.86
CA MET A 301 -12.96 -2.86 2.04
C MET A 301 -13.23 -1.80 0.96
N ASN A 302 -13.27 -0.51 1.31
CA ASN A 302 -13.44 0.58 0.35
C ASN A 302 -12.34 0.52 -0.73
N ALA A 303 -11.10 0.19 -0.35
CA ALA A 303 -10.01 -0.03 -1.31
C ALA A 303 -10.25 -1.26 -2.20
N THR A 304 -10.77 -2.37 -1.67
CA THR A 304 -11.14 -3.55 -2.47
C THR A 304 -12.27 -3.23 -3.45
N ILE A 305 -13.34 -2.58 -2.99
CA ILE A 305 -14.46 -2.17 -3.85
C ILE A 305 -13.96 -1.21 -4.95
N ALA A 306 -13.16 -0.19 -4.60
CA ALA A 306 -12.61 0.75 -5.57
C ALA A 306 -11.67 0.08 -6.58
N ALA A 307 -10.84 -0.87 -6.14
CA ALA A 307 -9.96 -1.63 -7.03
C ALA A 307 -10.74 -2.56 -7.98
N SER A 308 -11.78 -3.22 -7.47
CA SER A 308 -12.66 -4.05 -8.28
C SER A 308 -13.43 -3.23 -9.30
N ILE A 309 -13.95 -2.04 -8.91
CA ILE A 309 -14.55 -1.09 -9.86
C ILE A 309 -13.57 -0.79 -10.98
N GLY A 310 -12.35 -0.34 -10.65
CA GLY A 310 -11.32 -0.01 -11.65
C GLY A 310 -10.94 -1.13 -12.63
N ALA A 311 -11.25 -2.39 -12.32
CA ALA A 311 -11.00 -3.53 -13.21
C ALA A 311 -12.10 -3.77 -14.26
N TYR A 312 -13.33 -3.30 -14.01
CA TYR A 312 -14.51 -3.55 -14.85
C TYR A 312 -15.07 -2.31 -15.54
N VAL A 313 -14.61 -1.10 -15.19
CA VAL A 313 -15.08 0.13 -15.87
C VAL A 313 -14.47 0.26 -17.25
N ASN A 314 -15.24 0.80 -18.20
CA ASN A 314 -14.73 1.18 -19.51
C ASN A 314 -13.59 2.23 -19.43
N GLN A 315 -12.94 2.50 -20.57
CA GLN A 315 -11.82 3.45 -20.62
C GLN A 315 -12.22 4.86 -20.17
N GLN A 316 -13.47 5.26 -20.38
CA GLN A 316 -14.03 6.56 -19.98
C GLN A 316 -14.45 6.60 -18.50
N GLN A 317 -14.39 5.47 -17.79
CA GLN A 317 -14.84 5.29 -16.43
C GLN A 317 -16.30 5.70 -16.18
N SER A 318 -17.19 5.51 -17.15
CA SER A 318 -18.57 6.05 -17.12
C SER A 318 -19.66 5.04 -16.79
N ASP A 319 -19.37 3.74 -16.76
CA ASP A 319 -20.34 2.65 -16.55
C ASP A 319 -20.18 1.92 -15.20
N TRP A 320 -19.40 2.50 -14.27
CA TRP A 320 -19.07 1.84 -13.02
C TRP A 320 -20.29 1.56 -12.13
N ASP A 321 -21.33 2.37 -12.23
CA ASP A 321 -22.56 2.25 -11.45
C ASP A 321 -23.43 1.09 -11.92
N GLU A 322 -23.40 0.76 -13.22
CA GLU A 322 -24.02 -0.45 -13.78
C GLU A 322 -23.34 -1.71 -13.22
N PHE A 323 -22.02 -1.69 -13.05
CA PHE A 323 -21.25 -2.82 -12.53
C PHE A 323 -21.23 -2.93 -11.00
N LEU A 324 -21.57 -1.85 -10.27
CA LEU A 324 -21.49 -1.79 -8.81
C LEU A 324 -22.25 -2.92 -8.11
N PRO A 325 -23.50 -3.29 -8.48
CA PRO A 325 -24.21 -4.40 -7.86
C PRO A 325 -23.49 -5.74 -8.05
N PHE A 326 -22.93 -5.99 -9.24
CA PHE A 326 -22.20 -7.22 -9.55
C PHE A 326 -20.89 -7.32 -8.77
N ILE A 327 -20.16 -6.22 -8.65
CA ILE A 327 -18.93 -6.14 -7.84
C ILE A 327 -19.24 -6.38 -6.37
N THR A 328 -20.32 -5.81 -5.88
CA THR A 328 -20.76 -5.99 -4.48
C THR A 328 -21.14 -7.43 -4.20
N PHE A 329 -21.86 -8.07 -5.14
CA PHE A 329 -22.15 -9.50 -5.06
C PHE A 329 -20.86 -10.34 -5.04
N ALA A 330 -19.95 -10.10 -6.00
CA ALA A 330 -18.67 -10.82 -6.07
C ALA A 330 -17.83 -10.66 -4.78
N TYR A 331 -17.83 -9.47 -4.18
CA TYR A 331 -17.20 -9.23 -2.88
C TYR A 331 -17.86 -10.06 -1.77
N ASN A 332 -19.19 -10.05 -1.68
CA ASN A 332 -19.95 -10.76 -0.66
C ASN A 332 -19.87 -12.28 -0.80
N THR A 333 -19.62 -12.82 -1.99
CA THR A 333 -19.44 -14.26 -2.21
C THR A 333 -17.97 -14.71 -2.15
N SER A 334 -17.03 -13.77 -1.98
CA SER A 334 -15.59 -14.06 -1.90
C SER A 334 -15.14 -14.28 -0.46
N ARG A 335 -14.30 -15.31 -0.24
CA ARG A 335 -13.74 -15.63 1.08
C ARG A 335 -12.88 -14.49 1.62
N GLN A 336 -13.20 -13.99 2.81
CA GLN A 336 -12.40 -12.98 3.50
C GLN A 336 -11.31 -13.61 4.35
N GLU A 337 -10.11 -13.03 4.35
CA GLU A 337 -8.97 -13.57 5.09
C GLU A 337 -9.15 -13.45 6.62
N SER A 338 -9.91 -12.47 7.09
CA SER A 338 -10.18 -12.27 8.52
C SER A 338 -11.20 -13.25 9.08
N THR A 339 -12.25 -13.58 8.33
CA THR A 339 -13.34 -14.47 8.81
C THR A 339 -13.20 -15.90 8.28
N LYS A 340 -12.31 -16.14 7.32
CA LYS A 340 -12.10 -17.42 6.62
C LYS A 340 -13.32 -17.95 5.85
N MET A 341 -14.41 -17.16 5.79
CA MET A 341 -15.66 -17.48 5.11
C MET A 341 -16.08 -16.31 4.20
N ALA A 342 -17.02 -16.56 3.29
CA ALA A 342 -17.63 -15.50 2.48
C ALA A 342 -18.63 -14.69 3.34
N PRO A 343 -18.70 -13.35 3.17
CA PRO A 343 -19.66 -12.53 3.89
C PRO A 343 -21.12 -12.98 3.71
N PHE A 344 -21.50 -13.44 2.52
CA PHE A 344 -22.83 -13.97 2.23
C PHE A 344 -23.15 -15.17 3.12
N THR A 345 -22.22 -16.13 3.23
CA THR A 345 -22.41 -17.32 4.06
C THR A 345 -22.60 -16.97 5.53
N LEU A 346 -21.85 -15.98 6.03
CA LEU A 346 -21.99 -15.51 7.41
C LEU A 346 -23.30 -14.77 7.63
N MET A 347 -23.73 -13.94 6.67
CA MET A 347 -24.96 -13.16 6.77
C MET A 347 -26.22 -14.05 6.73
N PHE A 348 -26.24 -15.06 5.85
CA PHE A 348 -27.45 -15.84 5.55
C PHE A 348 -27.41 -17.29 6.05
N GLY A 349 -26.29 -17.73 6.63
CA GLY A 349 -26.13 -19.11 7.10
C GLY A 349 -26.11 -20.17 5.99
N ARG A 350 -25.98 -19.76 4.73
CA ARG A 350 -25.93 -20.65 3.55
C ARG A 350 -25.03 -20.07 2.49
N ASP A 351 -24.44 -20.93 1.67
CA ASP A 351 -23.68 -20.49 0.52
C ASP A 351 -24.61 -19.92 -0.58
N PRO A 352 -24.13 -18.94 -1.37
CA PRO A 352 -24.86 -18.43 -2.51
C PRO A 352 -24.82 -19.46 -3.65
N THR A 353 -25.94 -19.63 -4.35
CA THR A 353 -25.93 -20.32 -5.65
C THR A 353 -25.42 -19.33 -6.69
N LEU A 354 -24.28 -19.65 -7.30
CA LEU A 354 -23.67 -18.83 -8.35
C LEU A 354 -24.36 -19.10 -9.70
N PRO A 355 -24.38 -18.14 -10.63
CA PRO A 355 -25.12 -18.25 -11.90
C PRO A 355 -24.44 -19.12 -12.96
N PHE A 356 -23.41 -19.90 -12.62
CA PHE A 356 -22.61 -20.70 -13.54
C PHE A 356 -22.39 -22.13 -13.04
#